data_AF-A0A934M2W6-F1
#
_entry.id   AF-A0A934M2W6-F1
#
_cell.length_a   1.000
_cell.length_b   1.000
_cell.length_c   1.000
_cell.angle_alpha   90.00
_cell.angle_beta   90.00
_cell.angle_gamma   90.00
#
_symmetry.space_group_name_H-M   'P 1'
#
loop_
_entity.id
_entity.type
_entity.pdbx_description
1 polymer ?
#
loop_
_entity_poly.entity_id
_entity_poly.type
_entity_poly.pdbx_seq_one_letter_code
_entity_poly.pdbx_strand_id
1 'polypeptide(L)'
;ENRHYAHVDCPGHADYVKNMITGAAQMDGAILVVNAADGPMPQTREHILLGRQVGIPTMVVFMNKVDQVDDEELLELVEMEIRELLSSYEYPGDDIPIIAGSALAALEGREEAIGEQSIRKLMEAVDEWIPTPERAVDQPFLMPIEDVFSISGRGTVVTGRVERGVVNVGDELEIVGIRDTKKTTCTGVEMFRK
;
A
#
# COMPACT_ATOMS: atom_id res chain seq x y z
N GLU A 1 -19.23 3.80 2.25
CA GLU A 1 -18.57 2.65 2.90
C GLU A 1 -18.48 1.50 1.89
N ASN A 2 -17.54 1.56 0.95
CA ASN A 2 -17.46 0.56 -0.13
C ASN A 2 -16.54 -0.62 0.24
N ARG A 3 -15.45 -0.34 0.96
CA ARG A 3 -14.38 -1.29 1.26
C ARG A 3 -13.73 -0.99 2.61
N HIS A 4 -12.93 -1.93 3.10
CA HIS A 4 -12.08 -1.76 4.27
C HIS A 4 -10.62 -1.78 3.83
N TYR A 5 -9.84 -0.81 4.30
CA TYR A 5 -8.44 -0.64 3.93
C TYR A 5 -7.52 -0.93 5.10
N ALA A 6 -6.44 -1.67 4.81
CA ALA A 6 -5.26 -1.68 5.65
C ALA A 6 -4.20 -0.81 4.95
N HIS A 7 -3.72 0.23 5.63
CA HIS A 7 -2.72 1.14 5.09
C HIS A 7 -1.36 0.85 5.75
N VAL A 8 -0.33 0.66 4.93
CA VAL A 8 1.06 0.51 5.38
C VAL A 8 1.86 1.66 4.79
N ASP A 9 2.48 2.46 5.64
CA ASP A 9 3.37 3.54 5.22
C ASP A 9 4.80 2.99 5.04
N CYS A 10 5.33 3.08 3.81
CA CYS A 10 6.65 2.60 3.47
C CYS A 10 7.65 3.77 3.41
N PRO A 11 8.69 3.78 4.26
CA PRO A 11 9.64 4.88 4.25
C PRO A 11 10.48 4.87 2.97
N GLY A 12 10.65 6.04 2.36
CA GLY A 12 11.28 6.16 1.05
C GLY A 12 12.81 6.23 1.01
N HIS A 13 13.47 6.08 2.16
CA HIS A 13 14.93 6.09 2.21
C HIS A 13 15.47 4.69 1.87
N ALA A 14 16.61 4.63 1.17
CA ALA A 14 17.28 3.39 0.76
C ALA A 14 17.46 2.38 1.91
N ASP A 15 17.59 2.87 3.15
CA ASP A 15 17.76 2.05 4.36
C ASP A 15 16.50 1.25 4.75
N TYR A 16 15.31 1.65 4.26
CA TYR A 16 14.02 1.02 4.58
C TYR A 16 13.44 0.20 3.43
N VAL A 17 14.19 0.04 2.34
CA VAL A 17 13.81 -0.81 1.19
C VAL A 17 13.51 -2.25 1.63
N LYS A 18 14.17 -2.75 2.69
CA LYS A 18 13.87 -4.07 3.26
C LYS A 18 12.43 -4.18 3.76
N ASN A 19 11.93 -3.15 4.44
CA ASN A 19 10.57 -3.12 4.97
C ASN A 19 9.56 -2.97 3.83
N MET A 20 9.91 -2.22 2.78
CA MET A 20 9.12 -2.15 1.56
C MET A 20 9.04 -3.53 0.89
N ILE A 21 10.14 -4.28 0.74
CA ILE A 21 10.13 -5.58 0.06
C ILE A 21 9.22 -6.59 0.78
N THR A 22 9.27 -6.65 2.11
CA THR A 22 8.43 -7.59 2.88
C THR A 22 6.96 -7.20 2.89
N GLY A 23 6.64 -5.90 2.92
CA GLY A 23 5.25 -5.42 2.92
C GLY A 23 4.61 -5.34 1.54
N ALA A 24 5.38 -5.02 0.51
CA ALA A 24 4.87 -4.77 -0.83
C ALA A 24 4.49 -6.03 -1.61
N ALA A 25 5.05 -7.19 -1.26
CA ALA A 25 4.62 -8.48 -1.79
C ALA A 25 3.14 -8.78 -1.51
N GLN A 26 2.56 -8.10 -0.51
CA GLN A 26 1.17 -8.26 -0.11
C GLN A 26 0.33 -7.02 -0.42
N MET A 27 0.80 -6.06 -1.22
CA MET A 27 0.03 -4.87 -1.54
C MET A 27 -0.88 -5.12 -2.74
N ASP A 28 -2.19 -4.92 -2.56
CA ASP A 28 -3.17 -5.00 -3.64
C ASP A 28 -3.09 -3.77 -4.58
N GLY A 29 -2.47 -2.69 -4.12
CA GLY A 29 -2.13 -1.50 -4.89
C GLY A 29 -1.41 -0.48 -3.99
N ALA A 30 -0.92 0.62 -4.59
CA ALA A 30 -0.18 1.64 -3.86
C ALA A 30 -0.65 3.07 -4.17
N ILE A 31 -0.41 3.99 -3.22
CA ILE A 31 -0.54 5.42 -3.43
C ILE A 31 0.87 6.00 -3.58
N LEU A 32 1.20 6.52 -4.76
CA LEU A 32 2.45 7.24 -4.99
C LEU A 32 2.26 8.71 -4.67
N VAL A 33 2.97 9.21 -3.66
CA VAL A 33 2.92 10.63 -3.30
C VAL A 33 4.12 11.35 -3.92
N VAL A 34 3.85 12.37 -4.74
CA VAL A 34 4.87 13.21 -5.40
C VAL A 34 4.67 14.65 -4.99
N ASN A 35 5.74 15.40 -4.72
CA ASN A 35 5.64 16.82 -4.44
C ASN A 35 5.45 17.60 -5.75
N ALA A 36 4.36 18.36 -5.85
CA ALA A 36 4.03 19.19 -7.00
C ALA A 36 5.11 20.24 -7.33
N ALA A 37 5.85 20.73 -6.33
CA ALA A 37 6.89 21.73 -6.53
C ALA A 37 8.23 21.14 -7.00
N ASP A 38 8.52 19.88 -6.61
CA ASP A 38 9.82 19.23 -6.91
C ASP A 38 9.73 18.26 -8.09
N GLY A 39 8.53 17.76 -8.41
CA GLY A 39 8.31 16.72 -9.39
C GLY A 39 8.93 15.36 -9.02
N PRO A 40 9.09 14.45 -10.01
CA PRO A 40 9.66 13.12 -9.77
C PRO A 40 11.16 13.14 -9.44
N MET A 41 11.48 12.82 -8.20
CA MET A 41 12.85 12.72 -7.69
C MET A 41 13.48 11.35 -7.98
N PRO A 42 14.82 11.20 -7.87
CA PRO A 42 15.47 9.88 -8.00
C PRO A 42 14.84 8.79 -7.12
N GLN A 43 14.44 9.12 -5.90
CA GLN A 43 13.74 8.21 -4.98
C GLN A 43 12.36 7.77 -5.51
N THR A 44 11.64 8.66 -6.20
CA THR A 44 10.36 8.33 -6.87
C THR A 44 10.57 7.23 -7.91
N ARG A 45 11.67 7.29 -8.68
CA ARG A 45 12.00 6.25 -9.66
C ARG A 45 12.30 4.92 -8.99
N GLU A 46 13.05 4.94 -7.89
CA GLU A 46 13.35 3.74 -7.11
C GLU A 46 12.08 3.09 -6.56
N HIS A 47 11.12 3.86 -6.05
CA HIS A 47 9.85 3.32 -5.56
C HIS A 47 8.99 2.69 -6.66
N ILE A 48 8.90 3.32 -7.82
CA ILE A 48 8.14 2.76 -8.96
C ILE A 48 8.79 1.45 -9.42
N LEU A 49 10.12 1.43 -9.55
CA LEU A 49 10.88 0.23 -9.91
C LEU A 49 10.71 -0.88 -8.87
N LEU A 50 10.82 -0.57 -7.57
CA LEU A 50 10.64 -1.54 -6.50
C LEU A 50 9.21 -2.08 -6.49
N GLY A 51 8.20 -1.21 -6.58
CA GLY A 51 6.80 -1.60 -6.69
C GLY A 51 6.55 -2.57 -7.84
N ARG A 52 7.19 -2.32 -8.99
CA ARG A 52 7.12 -3.23 -10.14
C ARG A 52 7.78 -4.59 -9.85
N GLN A 53 8.96 -4.59 -9.23
CA GLN A 53 9.72 -5.82 -8.93
C GLN A 53 9.07 -6.70 -7.86
N VAL A 54 8.42 -6.09 -6.86
CA VAL A 54 7.70 -6.81 -5.80
C VAL A 54 6.27 -7.19 -6.19
N GLY A 55 5.80 -6.73 -7.36
CA GLY A 55 4.54 -7.16 -7.96
C GLY A 55 3.32 -6.34 -7.56
N ILE A 56 3.47 -5.06 -7.19
CA ILE A 56 2.33 -4.16 -6.98
C ILE A 56 1.58 -4.01 -8.32
N PRO A 57 0.30 -4.41 -8.40
CA PRO A 57 -0.37 -4.53 -9.69
C PRO A 57 -0.88 -3.18 -10.22
N THR A 58 -1.26 -2.26 -9.33
CA THR A 58 -1.86 -0.98 -9.68
C THR A 58 -1.42 0.12 -8.71
N MET A 59 -1.39 1.35 -9.20
CA MET A 59 -1.03 2.53 -8.40
C MET A 59 -2.00 3.67 -8.69
N VAL A 60 -2.23 4.52 -7.68
CA VAL A 60 -2.87 5.83 -7.80
C VAL A 60 -1.84 6.88 -7.38
N VAL A 61 -1.80 8.03 -8.02
CA VAL A 61 -0.85 9.10 -7.67
C VAL A 61 -1.56 10.23 -6.93
N PHE A 62 -0.91 10.73 -5.88
CA PHE A 62 -1.28 11.98 -5.23
C PHE A 62 -0.16 13.02 -5.43
N MET A 63 -0.44 14.04 -6.24
CA MET A 63 0.44 15.19 -6.43
C MET A 63 0.19 16.19 -5.30
N ASN A 64 1.03 16.12 -4.27
CA ASN A 64 0.88 16.81 -2.99
C ASN A 64 1.54 18.19 -2.99
N LYS A 65 1.13 19.04 -2.06
CA LYS A 65 1.63 20.42 -1.84
C LYS A 65 1.32 21.40 -2.97
N VAL A 66 0.18 21.24 -3.63
CA VAL A 66 -0.27 22.21 -4.65
C VAL A 66 -0.48 23.62 -4.08
N ASP A 67 -0.65 23.76 -2.76
CA ASP A 67 -0.69 25.05 -2.06
C ASP A 67 0.63 25.84 -2.14
N GLN A 68 1.72 25.19 -2.57
CA GLN A 68 3.04 25.81 -2.74
C GLN A 68 3.34 26.18 -4.19
N VAL A 69 2.41 25.91 -5.11
CA VAL A 69 2.59 26.11 -6.55
C VAL A 69 1.47 27.00 -7.09
N ASP A 70 1.83 28.22 -7.47
CA ASP A 70 0.88 29.21 -8.02
C ASP A 70 0.71 29.10 -9.55
N ASP A 71 1.53 28.28 -10.22
CA ASP A 71 1.59 28.15 -11.68
C ASP A 71 0.95 26.84 -12.15
N GLU A 72 -0.17 26.95 -12.87
CA GLU A 72 -0.92 25.81 -13.43
C GLU A 72 -0.11 25.08 -14.52
N GLU A 73 0.72 25.79 -15.30
CA GLU A 73 1.56 25.16 -16.32
C GLU A 73 2.63 24.25 -15.69
N LEU A 74 3.14 24.62 -14.51
CA LEU A 74 4.09 23.78 -13.77
C LEU A 74 3.43 22.49 -13.27
N LEU A 75 2.19 22.56 -12.80
CA LEU A 75 1.44 21.39 -12.34
C LEU A 75 1.18 20.41 -13.49
N GLU A 76 0.78 20.92 -14.65
CA GLU A 76 0.60 20.10 -15.86
C GLU A 76 1.91 19.45 -16.30
N LEU A 77 3.02 20.19 -16.28
CA LEU A 77 4.35 19.66 -16.62
C LEU A 77 4.76 18.53 -15.67
N VAL A 78 4.58 18.72 -14.36
CA VAL A 78 4.90 17.69 -13.36
C VAL A 78 4.01 16.47 -13.54
N GLU A 79 2.73 16.65 -13.84
CA GLU A 79 1.84 15.54 -14.15
C GLU A 79 2.34 14.74 -15.36
N MET A 80 2.73 15.42 -16.44
CA MET A 80 3.31 14.77 -17.62
C MET A 80 4.57 13.97 -17.28
N GLU A 81 5.50 14.54 -16.52
CA GLU A 81 6.72 13.84 -16.10
C GLU A 81 6.42 12.60 -15.25
N ILE A 82 5.42 12.65 -14.38
CA ILE A 82 4.97 11.49 -13.59
C ILE A 82 4.43 10.40 -14.53
N ARG A 83 3.58 10.76 -15.50
CA ARG A 83 3.00 9.80 -16.45
C ARG A 83 4.06 9.12 -17.29
N GLU A 84 5.01 9.89 -17.84
CA GLU A 84 6.14 9.34 -18.60
C GLU A 84 6.98 8.39 -17.75
N LEU A 85 7.25 8.76 -16.48
CA LEU A 85 8.01 7.92 -15.57
C LEU A 85 7.30 6.59 -15.28
N LEU A 86 5.99 6.63 -15.00
CA LEU A 86 5.18 5.42 -14.77
C LEU A 86 5.20 4.51 -16.01
N SER A 87 4.99 5.09 -17.20
CA SER A 87 5.03 4.37 -18.48
C SER A 87 6.40 3.74 -18.74
N SER A 88 7.50 4.41 -18.38
CA SER A 88 8.86 3.87 -18.53
C SER A 88 9.12 2.59 -17.70
N TYR A 89 8.36 2.37 -16.63
CA TYR A 89 8.42 1.20 -15.75
C TYR A 89 7.22 0.26 -15.92
N GLU A 90 6.57 0.30 -17.10
CA GLU A 90 5.51 -0.62 -17.51
C GLU A 90 4.20 -0.51 -16.69
N TYR A 91 3.98 0.62 -16.03
CA TYR A 91 2.65 0.98 -15.53
C TYR A 91 1.85 1.72 -16.62
N PRO A 92 0.50 1.66 -16.60
CA PRO A 92 -0.33 2.39 -17.55
C PRO A 92 -0.38 3.89 -17.19
N GLY A 93 0.73 4.61 -17.39
CA GLY A 93 0.90 6.00 -16.95
C GLY A 93 -0.16 6.97 -17.48
N ASP A 94 -0.67 6.75 -18.69
CA ASP A 94 -1.71 7.58 -19.30
C ASP A 94 -3.09 7.40 -18.63
N ASP A 95 -3.36 6.21 -18.08
CA ASP A 95 -4.67 5.87 -17.51
C ASP A 95 -4.70 5.98 -15.97
N ILE A 96 -3.52 5.92 -15.31
CA ILE A 96 -3.43 6.00 -13.85
C ILE A 96 -4.06 7.33 -13.36
N PRO A 97 -4.97 7.28 -12.37
CA PRO A 97 -5.50 8.49 -11.76
C PRO A 97 -4.41 9.27 -11.02
N ILE A 98 -4.32 10.57 -11.32
CA ILE A 98 -3.43 11.51 -10.64
C ILE A 98 -4.30 12.59 -10.00
N ILE A 99 -4.27 12.67 -8.68
CA ILE A 99 -5.08 13.62 -7.91
C ILE A 99 -4.16 14.68 -7.33
N ALA A 100 -4.40 15.94 -7.69
CA ALA A 100 -3.66 17.08 -7.20
C ALA A 100 -4.30 17.64 -5.91
N GLY A 101 -3.48 17.95 -4.90
CA GLY A 101 -3.97 18.46 -3.62
C GLY A 101 -2.90 18.81 -2.60
N SER A 102 -3.34 19.14 -1.40
CA SER A 102 -2.50 19.48 -0.24
C SER A 102 -2.97 18.70 0.97
N ALA A 103 -2.20 17.68 1.34
CA ALA A 103 -2.44 16.91 2.56
C ALA A 103 -2.31 17.78 3.82
N LEU A 104 -1.50 18.85 3.78
CA LEU A 104 -1.36 19.80 4.88
C LEU A 104 -2.63 20.65 5.03
N ALA A 105 -3.15 21.20 3.93
CA ALA A 105 -4.40 21.95 3.96
C ALA A 105 -5.57 21.07 4.46
N ALA A 106 -5.62 19.80 4.02
CA ALA A 106 -6.58 18.83 4.52
C ALA A 106 -6.47 18.60 6.04
N LEU A 107 -5.25 18.44 6.55
CA LEU A 107 -5.00 18.20 7.98
C LEU A 107 -5.35 19.42 8.84
N GLU A 108 -5.08 20.62 8.34
CA GLU A 108 -5.33 21.89 9.04
C GLU A 108 -6.76 22.42 8.84
N GLY A 109 -7.58 21.76 8.01
CA GLY A 109 -8.94 22.20 7.71
C GLY A 109 -8.98 23.52 6.94
N ARG A 110 -7.98 23.76 6.10
CA ARG A 110 -7.86 24.95 5.24
C ARG A 110 -8.11 24.56 3.78
N GLU A 111 -8.56 25.55 2.99
CA GLU A 111 -8.61 25.45 1.53
C GLU A 111 -9.27 24.15 1.04
N GLU A 112 -10.52 23.93 1.43
CA GLU A 112 -11.26 22.67 1.31
C GLU A 112 -11.15 21.99 -0.07
N ALA A 113 -11.12 22.77 -1.16
CA ALA A 113 -11.02 22.29 -2.53
C ALA A 113 -9.72 21.52 -2.82
N ILE A 114 -8.59 22.03 -2.33
CA ILE A 114 -7.27 21.38 -2.46
C ILE A 114 -6.92 20.55 -1.23
N GLY A 115 -7.65 20.69 -0.12
CA GLY A 115 -7.48 19.94 1.12
C GLY A 115 -8.40 18.72 1.19
N GLU A 116 -9.47 18.82 1.99
CA GLU A 116 -10.37 17.67 2.26
C GLU A 116 -10.93 17.04 0.97
N GLN A 117 -11.34 17.85 0.00
CA GLN A 117 -11.94 17.35 -1.24
C GLN A 117 -10.94 16.59 -2.11
N SER A 118 -9.65 16.98 -2.13
CA SER A 118 -8.65 16.22 -2.87
C SER A 118 -8.40 14.85 -2.24
N ILE A 119 -8.42 14.75 -0.91
CA ILE A 119 -8.28 13.46 -0.22
C ILE A 119 -9.50 12.56 -0.48
N ARG A 120 -10.71 13.13 -0.52
CA ARG A 120 -11.91 12.37 -0.92
C ARG A 120 -11.80 11.85 -2.34
N LYS A 121 -11.41 12.69 -3.30
CA LYS A 121 -11.17 12.29 -4.70
C LYS A 121 -10.07 11.23 -4.82
N LEU A 122 -9.00 11.34 -4.04
CA LEU A 122 -7.95 10.32 -3.97
C LEU A 122 -8.54 8.97 -3.54
N MET A 123 -9.33 8.95 -2.47
CA MET A 123 -9.94 7.71 -1.98
C MET A 123 -10.99 7.15 -2.93
N GLU A 124 -11.74 8.00 -3.63
CA GLU A 124 -12.65 7.58 -4.71
C GLU A 124 -11.87 6.90 -5.85
N ALA A 125 -10.77 7.50 -6.29
CA ALA A 125 -9.90 6.91 -7.30
C ALA A 125 -9.29 5.58 -6.83
N VAL A 126 -8.92 5.45 -5.55
CA VAL A 126 -8.45 4.19 -4.96
C VAL A 126 -9.56 3.12 -4.99
N ASP A 127 -10.80 3.47 -4.65
CA ASP A 127 -11.95 2.56 -4.70
C ASP A 127 -12.23 2.07 -6.14
N GLU A 128 -12.15 2.96 -7.13
CA GLU A 128 -12.47 2.67 -8.53
C GLU A 128 -11.34 1.95 -9.27
N TRP A 129 -10.09 2.39 -9.07
CA TRP A 129 -8.94 1.96 -9.86
C TRP A 129 -8.25 0.72 -9.29
N ILE A 130 -8.12 0.62 -7.97
CA ILE A 130 -7.46 -0.53 -7.35
C ILE A 130 -8.49 -1.66 -7.25
N PRO A 131 -8.30 -2.80 -7.93
CA PRO A 131 -9.26 -3.89 -7.88
C PRO A 131 -9.35 -4.47 -6.47
N THR A 132 -10.55 -4.91 -6.08
CA THR A 132 -10.67 -5.73 -4.86
C THR A 132 -10.02 -7.08 -5.15
N PRO A 133 -9.02 -7.52 -4.38
CA PRO A 133 -8.39 -8.81 -4.61
C PRO A 133 -9.41 -9.94 -4.42
N GLU A 134 -9.39 -10.92 -5.33
CA GLU A 134 -10.16 -12.13 -5.15
C GLU A 134 -9.61 -12.91 -3.96
N ARG A 135 -10.45 -13.14 -2.95
CA ARG A 135 -10.05 -13.93 -1.78
C ARG A 135 -10.21 -15.40 -2.12
N ALA A 136 -9.10 -16.13 -2.16
CA ALA A 136 -9.09 -17.58 -2.37
C ALA A 136 -9.52 -18.37 -1.11
N VAL A 137 -10.69 -18.06 -0.56
CA VAL A 137 -11.19 -18.60 0.72
C VAL A 137 -11.47 -20.10 0.70
N ASP A 138 -11.75 -20.66 -0.48
CA ASP A 138 -12.05 -22.09 -0.66
C ASP A 138 -10.80 -22.97 -0.77
N GLN A 139 -9.60 -22.37 -0.75
CA GLN A 139 -8.35 -23.11 -0.80
C GLN A 139 -7.85 -23.50 0.61
N PRO A 140 -6.92 -24.47 0.74
CA PRO A 140 -6.30 -24.75 2.03
C PRO A 140 -5.61 -23.51 2.63
N PHE A 141 -5.77 -23.31 3.93
CA PHE A 141 -5.19 -22.18 4.65
C PHE A 141 -3.68 -22.07 4.41
N LEU A 142 -3.22 -20.86 4.06
CA LEU A 142 -1.82 -20.52 3.96
C LEU A 142 -1.63 -19.06 4.36
N MET A 143 -0.67 -18.83 5.25
CA MET A 143 -0.33 -17.51 5.76
C MET A 143 1.20 -17.41 5.87
N PRO A 144 1.86 -16.54 5.08
CA PRO A 144 3.26 -16.20 5.29
C PRO A 144 3.45 -15.55 6.67
N ILE A 145 4.50 -15.93 7.39
CA ILE A 145 4.83 -15.33 8.68
C ILE A 145 5.70 -14.10 8.43
N GLU A 146 5.22 -12.92 8.83
CA GLU A 146 5.96 -11.65 8.79
C GLU A 146 6.84 -11.47 10.02
N ASP A 147 6.27 -11.63 11.21
CA ASP A 147 6.98 -11.49 12.47
C ASP A 147 6.43 -12.43 13.55
N VAL A 148 7.27 -12.71 14.56
CA VAL A 148 6.98 -13.64 15.66
C VAL A 148 7.20 -12.96 17.00
N PHE A 149 6.15 -12.90 17.80
CA PHE A 149 6.16 -12.35 19.14
C PHE A 149 5.99 -13.45 20.19
N SER A 150 6.52 -13.20 21.39
CA SER A 150 6.19 -13.99 22.58
C SER A 150 5.48 -13.08 23.57
N ILE A 151 4.18 -13.30 23.77
CA ILE A 151 3.35 -12.49 24.66
C ILE A 151 3.16 -13.27 25.97
N SER A 152 3.64 -12.68 27.07
CA SER A 152 3.50 -13.28 28.40
C SER A 152 2.04 -13.57 28.72
N GLY A 153 1.72 -14.82 29.06
CA GLY A 153 0.36 -15.28 29.35
C GLY A 153 -0.50 -15.66 28.13
N ARG A 154 -0.06 -15.39 26.89
CA ARG A 154 -0.73 -15.86 25.66
C ARG A 154 0.09 -16.88 24.86
N GLY A 155 1.42 -16.81 24.94
CA GLY A 155 2.34 -17.68 24.21
C GLY A 155 2.90 -17.03 22.95
N THR A 156 3.31 -17.86 21.99
CA THR A 156 3.87 -17.41 20.72
C THR A 156 2.76 -16.93 19.79
N VAL A 157 2.91 -15.71 19.27
CA VAL A 157 2.01 -15.10 18.28
C VAL A 157 2.79 -14.89 16.99
N VAL A 158 2.22 -15.33 15.89
CA VAL A 158 2.74 -15.05 14.54
C VAL A 158 1.84 -14.02 13.88
N THR A 159 2.44 -13.12 13.10
CA THR A 159 1.72 -12.09 12.35
C THR A 159 1.91 -12.29 10.85
N GLY A 160 0.92 -11.91 10.07
CA GLY A 160 0.95 -11.97 8.61
C GLY A 160 -0.43 -11.82 7.98
N ARG A 161 -0.47 -11.58 6.67
CA ARG A 161 -1.71 -11.63 5.88
C ARG A 161 -2.01 -13.07 5.46
N VAL A 162 -3.27 -13.48 5.62
CA VAL A 162 -3.74 -14.77 5.07
C VAL A 162 -3.75 -14.67 3.55
N GLU A 163 -2.93 -15.48 2.91
CA GLU A 163 -2.81 -15.53 1.43
C GLU A 163 -4.02 -16.22 0.81
N ARG A 164 -4.45 -17.32 1.45
CA ARG A 164 -5.59 -18.13 0.99
C ARG A 164 -6.19 -18.96 2.12
N GLY A 165 -7.41 -19.43 1.87
CA GLY A 165 -8.17 -20.23 2.82
C GLY A 165 -8.69 -19.43 4.00
N VAL A 166 -9.20 -20.18 4.98
CA VAL A 166 -9.73 -19.65 6.24
C VAL A 166 -9.12 -20.45 7.38
N VAL A 167 -8.75 -19.77 8.46
CA VAL A 167 -8.35 -20.40 9.72
C VAL A 167 -9.38 -20.09 10.80
N ASN A 168 -9.78 -21.11 11.53
CA ASN A 168 -10.63 -21.01 12.69
C ASN A 168 -9.85 -21.40 13.94
N VAL A 169 -10.27 -20.86 15.08
CA VAL A 169 -9.72 -21.28 16.37
C VAL A 169 -10.02 -22.76 16.57
N GLY A 170 -8.99 -23.54 16.88
CA GLY A 170 -9.03 -24.99 17.01
C GLY A 170 -8.52 -25.76 15.80
N ASP A 171 -8.31 -25.11 14.64
CA ASP A 171 -7.78 -25.77 13.46
C ASP A 171 -6.34 -26.28 13.69
N GLU A 172 -6.05 -27.50 13.21
CA GLU A 172 -4.69 -28.05 13.17
C GLU A 172 -3.91 -27.40 12.01
N LEU A 173 -2.71 -26.92 12.31
CA LEU A 173 -1.85 -26.20 11.38
C LEU A 173 -0.49 -26.87 11.27
N GLU A 174 0.15 -26.72 10.11
CA GLU A 174 1.53 -27.11 9.88
C GLU A 174 2.40 -25.88 9.62
N ILE A 175 3.45 -25.70 10.42
CA ILE A 175 4.46 -24.67 10.20
C ILE A 175 5.50 -25.27 9.26
N VAL A 176 5.46 -24.84 8.00
CA VAL A 176 6.35 -25.28 6.91
C VAL A 176 7.35 -24.17 6.61
N GLY A 177 8.63 -24.51 6.42
CA GLY A 177 9.65 -23.53 6.09
C GLY A 177 11.06 -24.12 6.01
N ILE A 178 12.05 -23.36 6.48
CA ILE A 178 13.48 -23.72 6.40
C ILE A 178 13.84 -24.93 7.29
N ARG A 179 13.04 -25.19 8.32
CA ARG A 179 13.24 -26.31 9.28
C ARG A 179 12.17 -27.38 9.06
N ASP A 180 12.38 -28.54 9.68
CA ASP A 180 11.41 -29.65 9.68
C ASP A 180 10.00 -29.16 10.07
N THR A 181 9.02 -29.67 9.32
CA THR A 181 7.62 -29.29 9.49
C THR A 181 7.13 -29.70 10.87
N LYS A 182 6.44 -28.78 11.55
CA LYS A 182 5.85 -29.02 12.88
C LYS A 182 4.35 -28.79 12.85
N LYS A 183 3.62 -29.70 13.47
CA LYS A 183 2.19 -29.55 13.74
C LYS A 183 1.95 -28.67 14.96
N THR A 184 0.91 -27.86 14.89
CA THR A 184 0.44 -27.00 15.98
C THR A 184 -1.08 -26.81 15.84
N THR A 185 -1.69 -26.07 16.75
CA THR A 185 -3.12 -25.73 16.71
C THR A 185 -3.29 -24.22 16.80
N CYS A 186 -4.21 -23.66 16.01
CA CYS A 186 -4.60 -22.26 16.13
C CYS A 186 -5.36 -22.05 17.46
N THR A 187 -4.76 -21.35 18.43
CA THR A 187 -5.38 -21.11 19.74
C THR A 187 -6.15 -19.79 19.80
N GLY A 188 -5.94 -18.88 18.86
CA GLY A 188 -6.60 -17.58 18.79
C GLY A 188 -6.24 -16.83 17.51
N VAL A 189 -7.14 -15.93 17.08
CA VAL A 189 -6.94 -15.03 15.95
C VAL A 189 -7.32 -13.63 16.41
N GLU A 190 -6.43 -12.66 16.20
CA GLU A 190 -6.69 -11.24 16.49
C GLU A 190 -6.38 -10.39 15.26
N MET A 191 -7.15 -9.33 15.05
CA MET A 191 -6.94 -8.30 14.02
C MET A 191 -6.90 -6.93 14.70
N PHE A 192 -6.08 -6.00 14.20
CA PHE A 192 -5.98 -4.66 14.79
C PHE A 192 -7.34 -3.96 14.82
N ARG A 193 -7.78 -3.60 16.04
CA ARG A 193 -9.03 -2.86 16.36
C ARG A 193 -10.33 -3.50 15.82
N LYS A 194 -10.85 -4.44 16.61
CA LYS A 194 -12.29 -4.53 16.88
C LYS A 194 -12.53 -4.45 18.37
#